data_AF-A0A5S9F3N5-F1
#
_entry.id   AF-A0A5S9F3N5-F1
#
_cell.length_a   1.000
_cell.length_b   1.000
_cell.length_c   1.000
_cell.angle_alpha   90.00
_cell.angle_beta   90.00
_cell.angle_gamma   90.00
#
_symmetry.space_group_name_H-M   'P 1'
#
loop_
_entity.id
_entity.type
_entity.pdbx_description
1 polymer ?
#
loop_
_entity_poly.entity_id
_entity_poly.type
_entity_poly.pdbx_seq_one_letter_code
_entity_poly.pdbx_strand_id
1 'polypeptide(L)'
;MDYEAFHCRIDIIRNVPDTLRNRDAFVSTFEKFFTRTPTSFISVGSASKSSIIIDHIDPVHCSFNFQQDSLFIKTMAETTVVHNDKEIILKKDDLFTLPFNPNELIDFYTLLEWKIIIHPYVEISGIVTLEEAVEKESVENYLNAKYDDVKKLEENNRYLIYRIGSDRVAKILHPYHNKNKLNVDHFFQAAKQISDIQNELLCEVKAAYSDLPHVVLDFFAGDTLANYLAKKGRTGYREAFLVTKKIAEFLKVTRERNYVCKTLSLNNILCAGSKKIKFTGFNTEGLSIAEDSLDIFYMSPEFIRDEEVSFPCDIFSLGVITYRLISGKFPFSDVQEYKNYIAQGKSLSKADLERSSSYITPQIASFLELMLAFDPGRRPTPSGVLDWLKDIYDIKLWHYVLNMHEENVFFGLQVISSVKPIRGEICVIQNNKTSIIGRSADINIPGDFRISRQHTKITLDNGVCILEDLGSSNGTKIDGEKISERKIENGTSFLIGETVLCFWDFQKLRDQRL
;
A
#
# COMPACT_ATOMS: atom_id res chain seq x y z
N MET A 1 -11.44 39.14 17.74
CA MET A 1 -10.19 38.40 17.54
C MET A 1 -10.60 37.03 17.08
N ASP A 2 -10.33 36.77 15.80
CA ASP A 2 -10.38 35.49 15.09
C ASP A 2 -11.32 34.43 15.66
N TYR A 3 -12.59 34.53 15.27
CA TYR A 3 -13.38 33.32 15.10
C TYR A 3 -12.67 32.52 14.01
N GLU A 4 -12.01 31.42 14.38
CA GLU A 4 -11.57 30.42 13.43
C GLU A 4 -12.77 30.11 12.54
N ALA A 5 -12.71 30.59 11.29
CA ALA A 5 -13.82 30.47 10.38
C ALA A 5 -14.12 28.97 10.22
N PHE A 6 -15.34 28.57 10.56
CA PHE A 6 -15.87 27.27 10.18
C PHE A 6 -15.87 27.22 8.66
N HIS A 7 -14.81 26.67 8.07
CA HIS A 7 -14.74 26.42 6.65
C HIS A 7 -15.47 25.11 6.37
N CYS A 8 -16.79 25.19 6.20
CA CYS A 8 -17.54 24.13 5.57
C CYS A 8 -17.28 24.20 4.06
N ARG A 9 -16.67 23.15 3.50
CA ARG A 9 -16.45 23.03 2.06
C ARG A 9 -17.36 21.92 1.53
N ILE A 10 -18.18 22.26 0.55
CA ILE A 10 -18.96 21.28 -0.22
C ILE A 10 -18.26 21.16 -1.57
N ASP A 11 -17.64 20.02 -1.84
CA ASP A 11 -17.13 19.70 -3.16
C ASP A 11 -18.23 18.95 -3.95
N ILE A 12 -18.57 19.46 -5.13
CA ILE A 12 -19.54 18.85 -6.04
C ILE A 12 -18.77 17.91 -6.98
N ILE A 13 -18.89 16.59 -6.77
CA ILE A 13 -17.93 15.64 -7.35
C ILE A 13 -18.42 15.00 -8.67
N ARG A 14 -19.74 14.94 -8.98
CA ARG A 14 -20.28 14.65 -10.34
C ARG A 14 -21.82 14.74 -10.44
N ASN A 15 -22.32 14.78 -11.69
CA ASN A 15 -23.72 14.88 -12.15
C ASN A 15 -24.54 16.08 -11.62
N VAL A 16 -24.36 17.22 -12.30
CA VAL A 16 -25.39 18.27 -12.32
C VAL A 16 -26.37 17.88 -13.43
N PRO A 17 -27.69 17.75 -13.16
CA PRO A 17 -28.68 17.56 -14.21
C PRO A 17 -28.54 18.64 -15.30
N ASP A 18 -28.65 18.28 -16.58
CA ASP A 18 -28.69 19.27 -17.67
C ASP A 18 -29.89 20.25 -17.53
N THR A 19 -30.86 19.90 -16.70
CA THR A 19 -32.03 20.73 -16.33
C THR A 19 -31.72 21.85 -15.33
N LEU A 20 -30.49 21.91 -14.78
CA LEU A 20 -30.08 22.99 -13.88
C LEU A 20 -29.77 24.26 -14.70
N ARG A 21 -30.71 25.23 -14.69
CA ARG A 21 -30.65 26.42 -15.55
C ARG A 21 -29.41 27.29 -15.41
N ASN A 22 -28.69 27.25 -14.27
CA ASN A 22 -27.54 28.14 -14.06
C ASN A 22 -26.48 27.51 -13.12
N ARG A 23 -25.57 26.74 -13.70
CA ARG A 23 -24.53 25.97 -13.00
C ARG A 23 -23.50 26.84 -12.28
N ASP A 24 -23.12 27.98 -12.87
CA ASP A 24 -22.15 28.90 -12.26
C ASP A 24 -22.78 29.71 -11.11
N ALA A 25 -24.06 30.07 -11.23
CA ALA A 25 -24.81 30.67 -10.13
C ALA A 25 -25.04 29.68 -8.99
N PHE A 26 -25.21 28.38 -9.28
CA PHE A 26 -25.35 27.32 -8.29
C PHE A 26 -24.10 27.18 -7.41
N VAL A 27 -22.92 27.05 -8.01
CA VAL A 27 -21.64 27.00 -7.28
C VAL A 27 -21.40 28.31 -6.53
N SER A 28 -21.60 29.46 -7.19
CA SER A 28 -21.37 30.78 -6.58
C SER A 28 -22.31 31.10 -5.42
N THR A 29 -23.58 30.66 -5.47
CA THR A 29 -24.56 30.92 -4.40
C THR A 29 -24.27 30.08 -3.17
N PHE A 30 -23.84 28.82 -3.36
CA PHE A 30 -23.39 27.95 -2.27
C PHE A 30 -22.09 28.44 -1.63
N GLU A 31 -21.08 28.79 -2.43
CA GLU A 31 -19.83 29.37 -1.90
C GLU A 31 -20.09 30.67 -1.12
N LYS A 32 -20.99 31.55 -1.60
CA LYS A 32 -21.37 32.79 -0.89
C LYS A 32 -22.16 32.54 0.40
N PHE A 33 -22.96 31.47 0.44
CA PHE A 33 -23.77 31.12 1.61
C PHE A 33 -22.92 30.62 2.77
N PHE A 34 -21.89 29.81 2.49
CA PHE A 34 -21.01 29.21 3.49
C PHE A 34 -19.78 30.07 3.86
N THR A 35 -19.63 31.25 3.23
CA THR A 35 -18.55 32.22 3.51
C THR A 35 -19.01 33.46 4.29
N ARG A 36 -20.30 33.58 4.66
CA ARG A 36 -20.82 34.72 5.45
C ARG A 36 -21.60 34.29 6.70
N THR A 37 -21.46 35.10 7.74
CA THR A 37 -22.03 35.04 9.10
C THR A 37 -23.57 34.86 9.19
N PRO A 38 -24.11 34.47 10.37
CA PRO A 38 -25.19 33.50 10.55
C PRO A 38 -26.58 34.15 10.39
N THR A 39 -27.26 33.84 9.31
CA THR A 39 -28.73 33.84 9.11
C THR A 39 -28.96 33.82 7.61
N SER A 40 -28.54 32.71 7.00
CA SER A 40 -28.72 32.52 5.57
C SER A 40 -29.77 31.41 5.40
N PHE A 41 -30.86 31.78 4.74
CA PHE A 41 -31.97 30.91 4.38
C PHE A 41 -31.83 30.55 2.90
N ILE A 42 -31.68 29.27 2.58
CA ILE A 42 -31.70 28.76 1.20
C ILE A 42 -32.96 27.93 1.02
N SER A 43 -33.75 28.25 0.01
CA SER A 43 -34.85 27.40 -0.46
C SER A 43 -34.49 26.71 -1.77
N VAL A 44 -34.83 25.43 -1.89
CA VAL A 44 -34.72 24.61 -3.10
C VAL A 44 -36.14 24.26 -3.56
N GLY A 45 -36.43 24.46 -4.83
CA GLY A 45 -37.72 24.11 -5.41
C GLY A 45 -37.87 24.67 -6.82
N SER A 46 -38.93 24.29 -7.54
CA SER A 46 -39.17 24.78 -8.91
C SER A 46 -39.76 26.20 -8.98
N ALA A 47 -40.09 26.83 -7.85
CA ALA A 47 -40.57 28.21 -7.86
C ALA A 47 -39.45 29.20 -8.22
N SER A 48 -39.77 30.20 -9.03
CA SER A 48 -38.83 31.27 -9.45
C SER A 48 -38.25 32.11 -8.30
N LYS A 49 -38.85 32.02 -7.11
CA LYS A 49 -38.42 32.68 -5.88
C LYS A 49 -37.51 31.82 -4.99
N SER A 50 -37.22 30.58 -5.39
CA SER A 50 -36.32 29.70 -4.67
C SER A 50 -34.87 30.15 -4.84
N SER A 51 -34.06 30.01 -3.79
CA SER A 51 -32.63 30.31 -3.86
C SER A 51 -31.90 29.40 -4.85
N ILE A 52 -32.36 28.16 -4.97
CA ILE A 52 -31.92 27.18 -5.95
C ILE A 52 -33.16 26.68 -6.69
N ILE A 53 -33.19 26.93 -7.99
CA ILE A 53 -34.32 26.58 -8.85
C ILE A 53 -33.95 25.32 -9.61
N ILE A 54 -34.70 24.25 -9.37
CA ILE A 54 -34.59 22.98 -10.08
C ILE A 54 -35.93 22.75 -10.76
N ASP A 55 -35.92 22.60 -12.08
CA ASP A 55 -37.14 22.33 -12.83
C ASP A 55 -37.67 20.92 -12.50
N HIS A 56 -38.99 20.76 -12.49
CA HIS A 56 -39.70 19.48 -12.29
C HIS A 56 -39.66 18.84 -10.89
N ILE A 57 -39.27 19.60 -9.85
CA ILE A 57 -39.52 19.24 -8.44
C ILE A 57 -40.61 20.13 -7.83
N ASP A 58 -40.99 19.90 -6.58
CA ASP A 58 -41.98 20.75 -5.90
C ASP A 58 -41.58 22.23 -5.89
N PRO A 59 -42.55 23.17 -6.01
CA PRO A 59 -42.28 24.61 -6.03
C PRO A 59 -41.46 25.09 -4.82
N VAL A 60 -41.66 24.46 -3.66
CA VAL A 60 -40.86 24.63 -2.44
C VAL A 60 -40.58 23.25 -1.89
N HIS A 61 -39.49 22.64 -2.34
CA HIS A 61 -39.14 21.24 -2.07
C HIS A 61 -38.44 21.07 -0.71
N CYS A 62 -37.43 21.90 -0.43
CA CYS A 62 -36.81 21.95 0.89
C CYS A 62 -36.20 23.31 1.20
N SER A 63 -35.92 23.59 2.47
CA SER A 63 -35.19 24.80 2.87
C SER A 63 -34.17 24.52 3.97
N PHE A 64 -33.03 25.19 3.87
CA PHE A 64 -31.91 25.18 4.82
C PHE A 64 -31.86 26.51 5.55
N ASN A 65 -31.71 26.46 6.87
CA ASN A 65 -31.55 27.64 7.69
C ASN A 65 -30.41 27.41 8.69
N PHE A 66 -29.37 28.24 8.63
CA PHE A 66 -28.30 28.23 9.62
C PHE A 66 -28.63 29.21 10.74
N GLN A 67 -28.69 28.70 11.98
CA GLN A 67 -28.74 29.55 13.17
C GLN A 67 -27.57 29.20 14.10
N GLN A 68 -26.74 30.21 14.39
CA GLN A 68 -25.61 30.14 15.32
C GLN A 68 -24.69 28.93 15.08
N ASP A 69 -24.99 27.78 15.69
CA ASP A 69 -24.19 26.54 15.66
C ASP A 69 -24.99 25.31 15.17
N SER A 70 -26.12 25.52 14.47
CA SER A 70 -27.02 24.42 14.05
C SER A 70 -27.59 24.65 12.65
N LEU A 71 -27.67 23.57 11.87
CA LEU A 71 -28.31 23.51 10.56
C LEU A 71 -29.74 22.96 10.71
N PHE A 72 -30.72 23.76 10.32
CA PHE A 72 -32.13 23.37 10.30
C PHE A 72 -32.58 23.05 8.88
N ILE A 73 -33.19 21.88 8.68
CA ILE A 73 -33.74 21.43 7.39
C ILE A 73 -35.25 21.29 7.53
N LYS A 74 -36.00 21.94 6.64
CA LYS A 74 -37.46 21.82 6.57
C LYS A 74 -37.86 21.25 5.22
N THR A 75 -38.47 20.07 5.22
CA THR A 75 -39.00 19.37 4.04
C THR A 75 -40.53 19.46 4.03
N MET A 76 -41.16 19.35 2.85
CA MET A 76 -42.62 19.26 2.72
C MET A 76 -43.04 17.83 2.32
N ALA A 77 -44.25 17.46 2.75
CA ALA A 77 -44.71 16.11 3.01
C ALA A 77 -44.65 15.14 1.82
N GLU A 78 -43.57 14.35 1.80
CA GLU A 78 -43.40 12.98 1.24
C GLU A 78 -41.93 12.53 1.34
N THR A 79 -41.04 13.38 1.87
CA THR A 79 -39.68 12.98 2.27
C THR A 79 -39.73 12.10 3.53
N THR A 80 -39.43 10.80 3.39
CA THR A 80 -39.29 9.89 4.52
C THR A 80 -37.94 10.08 5.18
N VAL A 81 -37.91 10.78 6.31
CA VAL A 81 -36.74 10.85 7.19
C VAL A 81 -36.76 9.60 8.07
N VAL A 82 -35.70 8.79 8.03
CA VAL A 82 -35.53 7.64 8.93
C VAL A 82 -35.07 8.14 10.31
N HIS A 83 -35.93 8.90 10.99
CA HIS A 83 -35.93 9.08 12.44
C HIS A 83 -37.23 9.80 12.86
N ASN A 84 -37.86 9.29 13.91
CA ASN A 84 -39.30 9.41 14.16
C ASN A 84 -39.78 10.74 14.79
N ASP A 85 -39.10 11.88 14.62
CA ASP A 85 -39.54 13.17 15.20
C ASP A 85 -39.24 14.38 14.30
N LYS A 86 -40.14 15.38 14.33
CA LYS A 86 -40.21 16.55 13.41
C LYS A 86 -39.15 17.64 13.64
N GLU A 87 -38.12 17.40 14.44
CA GLU A 87 -37.01 18.32 14.69
C GLU A 87 -35.70 17.53 14.73
N ILE A 88 -34.71 17.92 13.92
CA ILE A 88 -33.43 17.19 13.80
C ILE A 88 -32.30 18.13 14.22
N ILE A 89 -31.60 17.77 15.30
CA ILE A 89 -30.32 18.36 15.70
C ILE A 89 -29.24 17.35 15.29
N LEU A 90 -28.51 17.65 14.21
CA LEU A 90 -27.45 16.76 13.73
C LEU A 90 -26.24 16.81 14.67
N LYS A 91 -25.84 15.65 15.17
CA LYS A 91 -24.61 15.42 15.92
C LYS A 91 -23.51 14.89 15.01
N LYS A 92 -22.29 14.86 15.55
CA LYS A 92 -21.18 14.13 14.95
C LYS A 92 -21.63 12.69 14.67
N ASP A 93 -21.45 12.25 13.43
CA ASP A 93 -21.80 10.92 12.89
C ASP A 93 -23.29 10.72 12.49
N ASP A 94 -24.11 11.78 12.42
CA ASP A 94 -25.47 11.68 11.88
C ASP A 94 -25.48 11.75 10.33
N LEU A 95 -26.19 10.81 9.69
CA LEU A 95 -26.37 10.73 8.24
C LEU A 95 -27.75 11.27 7.84
N PHE A 96 -27.80 12.12 6.80
CA PHE A 96 -29.04 12.67 6.24
C PHE A 96 -29.14 12.42 4.73
N THR A 97 -30.31 12.02 4.24
CA THR A 97 -30.57 11.73 2.81
C THR A 97 -31.87 12.38 2.36
N LEU A 98 -31.84 13.08 1.23
CA LEU A 98 -33.00 13.71 0.59
C LEU A 98 -33.38 12.93 -0.68
N PRO A 99 -34.41 12.08 -0.64
CA PRO A 99 -34.97 11.49 -1.85
C PRO A 99 -35.84 12.51 -2.60
N PHE A 100 -35.66 12.60 -3.92
CA PHE A 100 -36.56 13.33 -4.81
C PHE A 100 -37.62 12.34 -5.32
N ASN A 101 -38.91 12.65 -5.13
CA ASN A 101 -39.98 11.72 -5.48
C ASN A 101 -40.13 11.60 -7.03
N PRO A 102 -40.38 10.40 -7.58
CA PRO A 102 -40.43 10.16 -9.01
C PRO A 102 -41.83 10.47 -9.52
N ASN A 103 -42.01 11.56 -10.25
CA ASN A 103 -43.16 11.72 -11.11
C ASN A 103 -42.71 12.07 -12.53
N GLU A 104 -42.92 11.08 -13.39
CA GLU A 104 -43.07 11.07 -14.85
C GLU A 104 -42.23 12.06 -15.68
N LEU A 105 -41.36 11.48 -16.51
CA LEU A 105 -40.70 12.07 -17.70
C LEU A 105 -39.38 12.82 -17.49
N ILE A 106 -38.53 12.37 -16.57
CA ILE A 106 -37.08 12.65 -16.62
C ILE A 106 -36.33 11.33 -16.50
N ASP A 107 -35.37 11.12 -17.40
CA ASP A 107 -34.58 9.90 -17.51
C ASP A 107 -33.99 9.43 -16.16
N PHE A 108 -34.00 8.11 -15.99
CA PHE A 108 -33.72 7.30 -14.80
C PHE A 108 -32.32 7.45 -14.15
N TYR A 109 -31.58 8.55 -14.35
CA TYR A 109 -30.15 8.65 -13.99
C TYR A 109 -29.73 9.95 -13.28
N THR A 110 -30.63 10.67 -12.63
CA THR A 110 -30.26 11.93 -11.97
C THR A 110 -30.55 11.92 -10.47
N LEU A 111 -29.59 11.38 -9.72
CA LEU A 111 -29.44 11.62 -8.27
C LEU A 111 -28.53 12.84 -8.07
N LEU A 112 -28.95 13.78 -7.23
CA LEU A 112 -28.08 14.81 -6.66
C LEU A 112 -27.43 14.22 -5.40
N GLU A 113 -26.18 13.78 -5.53
CA GLU A 113 -25.39 13.34 -4.38
C GLU A 113 -24.70 14.55 -3.75
N TRP A 114 -24.91 14.79 -2.45
CA TRP A 114 -24.19 15.83 -1.72
C TRP A 114 -23.33 15.21 -0.64
N LYS A 115 -22.08 15.67 -0.54
CA LYS A 115 -21.20 15.40 0.60
C LYS A 115 -20.90 16.71 1.29
N ILE A 116 -21.29 16.82 2.57
CA ILE A 116 -20.96 17.97 3.42
C ILE A 116 -19.73 17.56 4.23
N ILE A 117 -18.62 18.27 4.06
CA ILE A 117 -17.36 17.97 4.74
C ILE A 117 -17.18 18.97 5.88
N ILE A 118 -17.22 18.47 7.12
CA ILE A 118 -16.78 19.21 8.31
C ILE A 118 -15.48 18.57 8.77
N HIS A 119 -14.37 19.31 8.69
CA HIS A 119 -13.05 18.81 9.09
C HIS A 119 -12.88 18.72 10.63
N PRO A 120 -11.94 17.90 11.17
CA PRO A 120 -11.01 17.01 10.47
C PRO A 120 -11.08 15.55 10.99
N TYR A 121 -11.35 14.57 10.11
CA TYR A 121 -10.66 13.27 9.93
C TYR A 121 -11.50 12.45 8.94
N VAL A 122 -10.82 11.95 7.91
CA VAL A 122 -11.29 11.32 6.65
C VAL A 122 -12.54 10.44 6.74
N GLU A 123 -13.44 10.54 5.76
CA GLU A 123 -14.56 9.60 5.53
C GLU A 123 -14.67 9.19 4.04
N ILE A 124 -14.82 7.89 3.79
CA ILE A 124 -15.20 7.27 2.51
C ILE A 124 -16.71 6.99 2.58
N SER A 125 -17.46 7.35 1.54
CA SER A 125 -18.93 7.21 1.50
C SER A 125 -19.38 6.63 0.16
N GLY A 126 -20.30 5.66 0.19
CA GLY A 126 -21.02 5.13 -0.96
C GLY A 126 -22.52 5.12 -0.69
N ILE A 127 -23.33 5.19 -1.75
CA ILE A 127 -24.80 5.11 -1.68
C ILE A 127 -25.21 3.64 -1.61
N VAL A 128 -26.12 3.32 -0.69
CA VAL A 128 -26.85 2.04 -0.70
C VAL A 128 -28.27 2.36 -1.13
N THR A 129 -28.69 1.83 -2.29
CA THR A 129 -30.07 1.98 -2.77
C THR A 129 -31.03 1.08 -1.98
N LEU A 130 -32.33 1.35 -1.98
CA LEU A 130 -33.35 0.49 -1.33
C LEU A 130 -33.32 -0.94 -1.91
N GLU A 131 -33.15 -1.07 -3.22
CA GLU A 131 -32.99 -2.37 -3.88
C GLU A 131 -31.72 -3.09 -3.40
N GLU A 132 -30.61 -2.37 -3.24
CA GLU A 132 -29.37 -2.92 -2.69
C GLU A 132 -29.48 -3.31 -1.22
N ALA A 133 -30.19 -2.54 -0.41
CA ALA A 133 -30.45 -2.89 0.99
C ALA A 133 -31.28 -4.18 1.07
N VAL A 134 -32.31 -4.32 0.23
CA VAL A 134 -33.14 -5.54 0.13
C VAL A 134 -32.32 -6.73 -0.39
N GLU A 135 -31.50 -6.54 -1.43
CA GLU A 135 -30.63 -7.60 -1.94
C GLU A 135 -29.60 -8.05 -0.86
N LYS A 136 -29.01 -7.10 -0.11
CA LYS A 136 -28.08 -7.39 0.99
C LYS A 136 -28.76 -8.08 2.18
N GLU A 137 -29.95 -7.64 2.56
CA GLU A 137 -30.76 -8.31 3.58
C GLU A 137 -31.11 -9.74 3.12
N SER A 138 -31.38 -9.94 1.83
CA SER A 138 -31.59 -11.28 1.26
C SER A 138 -30.33 -12.16 1.33
N VAL A 139 -29.14 -11.57 1.16
CA VAL A 139 -27.85 -12.27 1.30
C VAL A 139 -27.65 -12.73 2.74
N GLU A 140 -27.81 -11.83 3.72
CA GLU A 140 -27.66 -12.19 5.14
C GLU A 140 -28.71 -13.22 5.57
N ASN A 141 -29.96 -13.09 5.13
CA ASN A 141 -31.01 -14.08 5.37
C ASN A 141 -30.66 -15.45 4.76
N TYR A 142 -30.15 -15.49 3.53
CA TYR A 142 -29.69 -16.72 2.89
C TYR A 142 -28.55 -17.36 3.70
N LEU A 143 -27.55 -16.58 4.13
CA LEU A 143 -26.43 -17.08 4.90
C LEU A 143 -26.85 -17.59 6.28
N ASN A 144 -27.69 -16.84 7.00
CA ASN A 144 -28.20 -17.21 8.33
C ASN A 144 -29.08 -18.47 8.27
N ALA A 145 -29.79 -18.70 7.16
CA ALA A 145 -30.56 -19.92 6.96
C ALA A 145 -29.67 -21.15 6.67
N LYS A 146 -28.44 -20.95 6.19
CA LYS A 146 -27.54 -22.00 5.71
C LYS A 146 -26.37 -22.30 6.65
N TYR A 147 -25.94 -21.32 7.42
CA TYR A 147 -24.74 -21.38 8.26
C TYR A 147 -25.00 -20.78 9.63
N ASP A 148 -24.34 -21.33 10.64
CA ASP A 148 -24.32 -20.78 11.99
C ASP A 148 -23.29 -19.64 12.12
N ASP A 149 -23.48 -18.74 13.09
CA ASP A 149 -22.55 -17.66 13.47
C ASP A 149 -22.06 -16.78 12.29
N VAL A 150 -22.98 -16.33 11.45
CA VAL A 150 -22.66 -15.46 10.31
C VAL A 150 -22.26 -14.06 10.80
N LYS A 151 -21.06 -13.62 10.44
CA LYS A 151 -20.56 -12.28 10.76
C LYS A 151 -19.86 -11.66 9.57
N LYS A 152 -20.32 -10.49 9.14
CA LYS A 152 -19.67 -9.71 8.08
C LYS A 152 -18.25 -9.31 8.49
N LEU A 153 -17.29 -9.54 7.61
CA LEU A 153 -15.88 -9.18 7.80
C LEU A 153 -15.49 -8.01 6.90
N GLU A 154 -15.88 -8.04 5.64
CA GLU A 154 -15.49 -7.05 4.63
C GLU A 154 -16.57 -6.92 3.55
N GLU A 155 -16.64 -5.75 2.94
CA GLU A 155 -17.42 -5.47 1.74
C GLU A 155 -16.62 -4.54 0.82
N ASN A 156 -16.63 -4.86 -0.47
CA ASN A 156 -16.15 -3.98 -1.53
C ASN A 156 -16.99 -4.20 -2.79
N ASN A 157 -16.75 -3.39 -3.83
CA ASN A 157 -17.54 -3.42 -5.07
C ASN A 157 -17.47 -4.74 -5.85
N ARG A 158 -16.62 -5.69 -5.43
CA ARG A 158 -16.46 -7.01 -6.06
C ARG A 158 -17.01 -8.13 -5.19
N TYR A 159 -16.79 -8.07 -3.88
CA TYR A 159 -17.08 -9.17 -2.98
C TYR A 159 -17.69 -8.71 -1.65
N LEU A 160 -18.58 -9.55 -1.11
CA LEU A 160 -18.94 -9.54 0.30
C LEU A 160 -18.25 -10.72 1.00
N ILE A 161 -17.62 -10.46 2.14
CA ILE A 161 -16.87 -11.46 2.89
C ILE A 161 -17.52 -11.63 4.26
N TYR A 162 -17.97 -12.84 4.57
CA TYR A 162 -18.56 -13.21 5.85
C TYR A 162 -17.77 -14.34 6.49
N ARG A 163 -17.53 -14.24 7.79
CA ARG A 163 -17.19 -15.40 8.61
C ARG A 163 -18.46 -16.23 8.81
N ILE A 164 -18.33 -17.54 8.67
CA ILE A 164 -19.39 -18.50 8.93
C ILE A 164 -18.85 -19.56 9.90
N GLY A 165 -19.53 -19.77 11.03
CA GLY A 165 -19.02 -20.59 12.12
C GLY A 165 -17.72 -20.05 12.73
N SER A 166 -16.90 -20.96 13.27
CA SER A 166 -15.63 -20.63 13.92
C SER A 166 -14.41 -20.64 12.99
N ASP A 167 -14.50 -21.32 11.85
CA ASP A 167 -13.33 -21.74 11.06
C ASP A 167 -13.49 -21.59 9.54
N ARG A 168 -14.56 -20.95 9.05
CA ARG A 168 -14.82 -20.76 7.62
C ARG A 168 -15.17 -19.32 7.24
N VAL A 169 -14.97 -19.02 5.96
CA VAL A 169 -15.31 -17.73 5.33
C VAL A 169 -16.13 -17.99 4.06
N ALA A 170 -17.25 -17.30 3.92
CA ALA A 170 -17.96 -17.18 2.65
C ALA A 170 -17.46 -15.92 1.91
N LYS A 171 -16.85 -16.12 0.75
CA LYS A 171 -16.56 -15.06 -0.22
C LYS A 171 -17.64 -15.06 -1.28
N ILE A 172 -18.43 -14.01 -1.33
CA ILE A 172 -19.64 -13.88 -2.14
C ILE A 172 -19.35 -12.87 -3.24
N LEU A 173 -19.72 -13.19 -4.49
CA LEU A 173 -19.69 -12.20 -5.56
C LEU A 173 -20.74 -11.12 -5.25
N HIS A 174 -20.33 -9.85 -5.30
CA HIS A 174 -21.21 -8.76 -4.94
C HIS A 174 -22.47 -8.77 -5.82
N PRO A 175 -23.69 -8.57 -5.27
CA PRO A 175 -24.95 -8.65 -6.00
C PRO A 175 -25.02 -7.86 -7.32
N TYR A 176 -24.33 -6.71 -7.40
CA TYR A 176 -24.10 -5.94 -8.64
C TYR A 176 -23.71 -6.79 -9.85
N HIS A 177 -22.97 -7.88 -9.63
CA HIS A 177 -22.42 -8.71 -10.69
C HIS A 177 -23.22 -9.99 -10.93
N ASN A 178 -24.16 -10.35 -10.04
CA ASN A 178 -24.86 -11.63 -10.08
C ASN A 178 -25.81 -11.78 -11.28
N LYS A 179 -26.33 -10.66 -11.80
CA LYS A 179 -27.20 -10.64 -12.99
C LYS A 179 -26.40 -10.91 -14.28
N ASN A 180 -25.09 -10.71 -14.26
CA ASN A 180 -24.22 -11.02 -15.38
C ASN A 180 -23.63 -12.43 -15.23
N LYS A 181 -24.19 -13.39 -15.98
CA LYS A 181 -23.76 -14.79 -15.96
C LYS A 181 -22.26 -14.96 -16.25
N LEU A 182 -21.68 -14.12 -17.10
CA LEU A 182 -20.26 -14.19 -17.41
C LEU A 182 -19.40 -13.87 -16.18
N ASN A 183 -19.79 -12.88 -15.37
CA ASN A 183 -19.08 -12.53 -14.13
C ASN A 183 -19.16 -13.67 -13.10
N VAL A 184 -20.32 -14.32 -13.01
CA VAL A 184 -20.52 -15.50 -12.15
C VAL A 184 -19.64 -16.67 -12.60
N ASP A 185 -19.59 -16.96 -13.89
CA ASP A 185 -18.77 -18.02 -14.46
C ASP A 185 -17.27 -17.76 -14.23
N HIS A 186 -16.80 -16.51 -14.47
CA HIS A 186 -15.44 -16.10 -14.18
C HIS A 186 -15.08 -16.21 -12.69
N PHE A 187 -16.02 -15.91 -11.79
CA PHE A 187 -15.82 -16.01 -10.34
C PHE A 187 -15.56 -17.46 -9.91
N PHE A 188 -16.37 -18.41 -10.39
CA PHE A 188 -16.17 -19.83 -10.10
C PHE A 188 -14.95 -20.41 -10.83
N GLN A 189 -14.63 -19.93 -12.02
CA GLN A 189 -13.40 -20.31 -12.72
C GLN A 189 -12.16 -19.89 -11.93
N ALA A 190 -12.12 -18.66 -11.40
CA ALA A 190 -11.04 -18.19 -10.55
C ALA A 190 -10.89 -19.03 -9.28
N ALA A 191 -12.01 -19.38 -8.63
CA ALA A 191 -12.02 -20.24 -7.45
C ALA A 191 -11.46 -21.64 -7.75
N LYS A 192 -11.85 -22.23 -8.90
CA LYS A 192 -11.38 -23.54 -9.33
C LYS A 192 -9.87 -23.55 -9.65
N GLN A 193 -9.38 -22.53 -10.35
CA GLN A 193 -7.96 -22.40 -10.64
C GLN A 193 -7.13 -22.32 -9.35
N ILE A 194 -7.61 -21.60 -8.34
CA ILE A 194 -6.95 -21.50 -7.03
C ILE A 194 -7.01 -22.85 -6.29
N SER A 195 -8.14 -23.56 -6.32
CA SER A 195 -8.27 -24.86 -5.64
C SER A 195 -7.33 -25.94 -6.18
N ASP A 196 -6.97 -25.84 -7.47
CA ASP A 196 -6.05 -26.79 -8.12
C ASP A 196 -4.56 -26.56 -7.72
N ILE A 197 -4.26 -25.46 -7.02
CA ILE A 197 -2.91 -25.09 -6.59
C ILE A 197 -2.70 -25.47 -5.13
N GLN A 198 -1.90 -26.50 -4.88
CA GLN A 198 -1.49 -26.87 -3.53
C GLN A 198 -0.34 -25.98 -3.05
N ASN A 199 -0.65 -25.03 -2.15
CA ASN A 199 0.36 -24.15 -1.56
C ASN A 199 -0.06 -23.65 -0.16
N GLU A 200 0.90 -23.53 0.77
CA GLU A 200 0.64 -23.06 2.13
C GLU A 200 0.09 -21.63 2.22
N LEU A 201 0.31 -20.80 1.19
CA LEU A 201 -0.21 -19.42 1.17
C LEU A 201 -1.67 -19.35 0.77
N LEU A 202 -2.26 -20.38 0.17
CA LEU A 202 -3.67 -20.35 -0.22
C LEU A 202 -4.56 -20.81 0.94
N CYS A 203 -5.77 -20.25 1.00
CA CYS A 203 -6.85 -20.84 1.80
C CYS A 203 -7.49 -21.97 0.98
N GLU A 204 -7.82 -23.08 1.63
CA GLU A 204 -8.44 -24.20 0.95
C GLU A 204 -9.88 -23.84 0.54
N VAL A 205 -10.26 -24.20 -0.68
CA VAL A 205 -11.64 -24.10 -1.16
C VAL A 205 -12.41 -25.33 -0.70
N LYS A 206 -13.37 -25.13 0.21
CA LYS A 206 -14.18 -26.21 0.81
C LYS A 206 -15.45 -26.50 0.02
N ALA A 207 -16.09 -25.47 -0.52
CA ALA A 207 -17.33 -25.59 -1.29
C ALA A 207 -17.56 -24.36 -2.17
N ALA A 208 -18.43 -24.52 -3.18
CA ALA A 208 -18.91 -23.43 -4.03
C ALA A 208 -20.41 -23.63 -4.28
N TYR A 209 -21.18 -22.55 -4.32
CA TYR A 209 -22.64 -22.59 -4.47
C TYR A 209 -23.12 -21.54 -5.46
N SER A 210 -24.01 -21.92 -6.37
CA SER A 210 -24.51 -21.06 -7.44
C SER A 210 -25.75 -20.22 -7.09
N ASP A 211 -26.60 -20.68 -6.16
CA ASP A 211 -27.89 -20.01 -5.86
C ASP A 211 -27.68 -18.55 -5.41
N LEU A 212 -26.73 -18.39 -4.51
CA LEU A 212 -26.05 -17.13 -4.23
C LEU A 212 -24.59 -17.37 -4.61
N PRO A 213 -24.02 -16.71 -5.63
CA PRO A 213 -22.67 -17.02 -6.09
C PRO A 213 -21.61 -16.79 -4.99
N HIS A 214 -21.22 -17.87 -4.31
CA HIS A 214 -20.23 -17.80 -3.22
C HIS A 214 -19.36 -19.05 -3.10
N VAL A 215 -18.17 -18.83 -2.55
CA VAL A 215 -17.15 -19.85 -2.29
C VAL A 215 -16.85 -19.87 -0.80
N VAL A 216 -16.82 -21.06 -0.22
CA VAL A 216 -16.45 -21.28 1.18
C VAL A 216 -14.98 -21.65 1.27
N LEU A 217 -14.25 -20.90 2.09
CA LEU A 217 -12.82 -21.01 2.32
C LEU A 217 -12.53 -21.29 3.79
N ASP A 218 -11.34 -21.80 4.09
CA ASP A 218 -10.81 -21.79 5.46
C ASP A 218 -10.70 -20.36 6.01
N PHE A 219 -11.13 -20.17 7.26
CA PHE A 219 -10.93 -18.93 7.98
C PHE A 219 -9.50 -18.82 8.46
N PHE A 220 -8.84 -17.72 8.09
CA PHE A 220 -7.56 -17.34 8.63
C PHE A 220 -7.75 -16.22 9.66
N ALA A 221 -7.49 -16.53 10.93
CA ALA A 221 -7.57 -15.56 12.02
C ALA A 221 -6.38 -14.57 11.98
N GLY A 222 -6.48 -13.58 11.10
CA GLY A 222 -5.49 -12.51 10.92
C GLY A 222 -6.14 -11.27 10.34
N ASP A 223 -5.32 -10.25 10.09
CA ASP A 223 -5.72 -8.98 9.49
C ASP A 223 -5.04 -8.83 8.12
N THR A 224 -5.50 -7.92 7.26
CA THR A 224 -4.79 -7.65 6.00
C THR A 224 -3.39 -7.12 6.29
N LEU A 225 -2.44 -7.42 5.40
CA LEU A 225 -1.08 -6.91 5.50
C LEU A 225 -1.07 -5.37 5.32
N ALA A 226 -2.09 -4.83 4.65
CA ALA A 226 -2.34 -3.39 4.58
C ALA A 226 -2.66 -2.80 5.96
N ASN A 227 -3.60 -3.38 6.70
CA ASN A 227 -3.95 -2.94 8.06
C ASN A 227 -2.79 -3.15 9.04
N TYR A 228 -2.07 -4.26 8.90
CA TYR A 228 -0.86 -4.54 9.68
C TYR A 228 0.20 -3.46 9.47
N LEU A 229 0.46 -3.09 8.20
CA LEU A 229 1.42 -2.05 7.87
C LEU A 229 0.95 -0.67 8.37
N ALA A 230 -0.33 -0.34 8.21
CA ALA A 230 -0.90 0.93 8.66
C ALA A 230 -0.72 1.13 10.18
N LYS A 231 -0.91 0.08 10.98
CA LYS A 231 -0.69 0.09 12.44
C LYS A 231 0.79 0.26 12.82
N LYS A 232 1.71 -0.24 11.99
CA LYS A 232 3.16 -0.27 12.27
C LYS A 232 3.93 0.90 11.65
N GLY A 233 3.33 1.58 10.68
CA GLY A 233 3.99 2.54 9.78
C GLY A 233 4.86 1.85 8.73
N ARG A 234 5.84 1.05 9.16
CA ARG A 234 6.69 0.22 8.28
C ARG A 234 7.12 -1.08 8.97
N THR A 235 7.59 -2.03 8.19
CA THR A 235 8.22 -3.25 8.72
C THR A 235 9.74 -3.07 8.90
N GLY A 236 10.38 -4.03 9.55
CA GLY A 236 11.84 -4.17 9.48
C GLY A 236 12.27 -5.05 8.30
N TYR A 237 13.51 -4.93 7.83
CA TYR A 237 14.02 -5.68 6.66
C TYR A 237 13.77 -7.19 6.74
N ARG A 238 14.03 -7.80 7.91
CA ARG A 238 13.84 -9.23 8.12
C ARG A 238 12.40 -9.68 7.84
N GLU A 239 11.43 -8.86 8.23
CA GLU A 239 10.02 -9.15 8.03
C GLU A 239 9.59 -8.89 6.59
N ALA A 240 9.98 -7.76 6.01
CA ALA A 240 9.75 -7.47 4.59
C ALA A 240 10.27 -8.62 3.71
N PHE A 241 11.53 -9.02 3.92
CA PHE A 241 12.16 -10.09 3.14
C PHE A 241 11.55 -11.46 3.37
N LEU A 242 11.03 -11.75 4.56
CA LEU A 242 10.29 -12.99 4.81
C LEU A 242 9.00 -13.04 4.00
N VAL A 243 8.25 -11.93 3.97
CA VAL A 243 7.03 -11.82 3.16
C VAL A 243 7.37 -11.89 1.66
N THR A 244 8.36 -11.12 1.20
CA THR A 244 8.83 -11.14 -0.20
C THR A 244 9.24 -12.55 -0.62
N LYS A 245 10.01 -13.25 0.23
CA LYS A 245 10.42 -14.64 0.00
C LYS A 245 9.22 -15.57 -0.19
N LYS A 246 8.26 -15.54 0.74
CA LYS A 246 7.08 -16.41 0.68
C LYS A 246 6.26 -16.15 -0.59
N ILE A 247 6.05 -14.89 -0.95
CA ILE A 247 5.31 -14.55 -2.19
C ILE A 247 6.10 -14.99 -3.42
N ALA A 248 7.43 -14.81 -3.46
CA ALA A 248 8.25 -15.31 -4.56
C ALA A 248 8.21 -16.84 -4.68
N GLU A 249 8.24 -17.58 -3.57
CA GLU A 249 8.05 -19.05 -3.55
C GLU A 249 6.67 -19.45 -4.09
N PHE A 250 5.61 -18.73 -3.70
CA PHE A 250 4.27 -18.93 -4.24
C PHE A 250 4.20 -18.65 -5.75
N LEU A 251 4.82 -17.57 -6.23
CA LEU A 251 4.85 -17.22 -7.65
C LEU A 251 5.62 -18.23 -8.51
N LYS A 252 6.53 -19.03 -7.94
CA LYS A 252 7.11 -20.18 -8.65
C LYS A 252 6.04 -21.25 -8.91
N VAL A 253 5.26 -21.57 -7.88
CA VAL A 253 4.22 -22.59 -7.96
C VAL A 253 3.10 -22.18 -8.92
N THR A 254 2.64 -20.92 -8.86
CA THR A 254 1.59 -20.46 -9.77
C THR A 254 2.05 -20.45 -11.22
N ARG A 255 3.32 -20.11 -11.47
CA ARG A 255 3.93 -20.18 -12.80
C ARG A 255 3.96 -21.60 -13.37
N GLU A 256 4.33 -22.60 -12.57
CA GLU A 256 4.29 -24.02 -12.97
C GLU A 256 2.88 -24.51 -13.28
N ARG A 257 1.86 -23.83 -12.74
CA ARG A 257 0.43 -24.14 -12.93
C ARG A 257 -0.26 -23.25 -13.96
N ASN A 258 0.51 -22.45 -14.70
CA ASN A 258 -0.02 -21.49 -15.68
C ASN A 258 -1.04 -20.48 -15.09
N TYR A 259 -0.87 -20.10 -13.83
CA TYR A 259 -1.73 -19.17 -13.13
C TYR A 259 -1.03 -17.83 -12.88
N VAL A 260 -1.61 -16.74 -13.39
CA VAL A 260 -1.17 -15.36 -13.13
C VAL A 260 -2.10 -14.75 -12.09
N CYS A 261 -1.55 -14.22 -11.00
CA CYS A 261 -2.35 -13.78 -9.86
C CYS A 261 -3.14 -12.51 -10.16
N LYS A 262 -2.53 -11.51 -10.82
CA LYS A 262 -3.11 -10.21 -11.24
C LYS A 262 -3.74 -9.35 -10.13
N THR A 263 -3.75 -9.86 -8.90
CA THR A 263 -4.45 -9.30 -7.73
C THR A 263 -3.54 -9.27 -6.51
N LEU A 264 -2.21 -9.36 -6.70
CA LEU A 264 -1.25 -9.20 -5.63
C LEU A 264 -1.28 -7.76 -5.10
N SER A 265 -1.80 -7.59 -3.89
CA SER A 265 -1.75 -6.34 -3.14
C SER A 265 -1.70 -6.64 -1.64
N LEU A 266 -1.40 -5.63 -0.83
CA LEU A 266 -1.43 -5.81 0.63
C LEU A 266 -2.85 -6.07 1.18
N ASN A 267 -3.91 -5.73 0.44
CA ASN A 267 -5.30 -6.02 0.82
C ASN A 267 -5.65 -7.50 0.63
N ASN A 268 -5.07 -8.13 -0.40
CA ASN A 268 -5.29 -9.54 -0.71
C ASN A 268 -4.32 -10.51 -0.01
N ILE A 269 -3.56 -10.02 0.98
CA ILE A 269 -2.67 -10.84 1.80
C ILE A 269 -3.06 -10.65 3.25
N LEU A 270 -3.56 -11.70 3.89
CA LEU A 270 -3.80 -11.74 5.32
C LEU A 270 -2.52 -12.11 6.07
N CYS A 271 -2.39 -11.64 7.30
CA CYS A 271 -1.27 -11.93 8.19
C CYS A 271 -1.70 -12.08 9.65
N ALA A 272 -1.08 -13.03 10.34
CA ALA A 272 -1.14 -13.20 11.78
C ALA A 272 0.29 -13.02 12.31
N GLY A 273 0.74 -11.77 12.26
CA GLY A 273 2.16 -11.41 12.28
C GLY A 273 2.88 -11.81 10.98
N SER A 274 4.19 -11.53 10.89
CA SER A 274 4.97 -11.69 9.65
C SER A 274 5.21 -13.13 9.18
N LYS A 275 5.12 -14.10 10.10
CA LYS A 275 5.49 -15.50 9.79
C LYS A 275 4.37 -16.29 9.13
N LYS A 276 3.12 -15.89 9.38
CA LYS A 276 1.92 -16.58 8.89
C LYS A 276 1.16 -15.61 8.01
N ILE A 277 1.24 -15.83 6.70
CA ILE A 277 0.50 -15.05 5.71
C ILE A 277 -0.34 -15.97 4.83
N LYS A 278 -1.45 -15.45 4.30
CA LYS A 278 -2.34 -16.13 3.37
C LYS A 278 -2.75 -15.18 2.25
N PHE A 279 -2.74 -15.65 1.01
CA PHE A 279 -3.24 -14.92 -0.16
C PHE A 279 -4.73 -15.23 -0.38
N THR A 280 -5.54 -14.19 -0.60
CA THR A 280 -7.01 -14.27 -0.70
C THR A 280 -7.56 -13.66 -2.00
N GLY A 281 -6.67 -13.20 -2.90
CA GLY A 281 -7.04 -12.58 -4.17
C GLY A 281 -7.66 -13.59 -5.13
N PHE A 282 -8.78 -13.23 -5.75
CA PHE A 282 -9.40 -14.00 -6.83
C PHE A 282 -9.29 -13.17 -8.11
N ASN A 283 -8.59 -13.69 -9.12
CA ASN A 283 -8.53 -13.10 -10.44
C ASN A 283 -9.83 -13.37 -11.23
N THR A 284 -10.91 -12.69 -10.84
CA THR A 284 -12.20 -12.76 -11.55
C THR A 284 -12.17 -11.78 -12.72
N GLU A 285 -12.08 -12.31 -13.94
CA GLU A 285 -12.02 -11.50 -15.17
C GLU A 285 -13.31 -10.68 -15.36
N GLY A 286 -13.19 -9.49 -15.96
CA GLY A 286 -14.32 -8.60 -16.24
C GLY A 286 -14.80 -7.74 -15.06
N LEU A 287 -14.28 -7.94 -13.85
CA LEU A 287 -14.57 -7.06 -12.71
C LEU A 287 -13.57 -5.90 -12.69
N SER A 288 -14.02 -4.68 -13.00
CA SER A 288 -13.18 -3.49 -12.94
C SER A 288 -12.70 -3.18 -11.52
N ILE A 289 -11.56 -2.49 -11.43
CA ILE A 289 -11.10 -1.84 -10.20
C ILE A 289 -11.62 -0.41 -10.27
N ALA A 290 -12.15 0.10 -9.16
CA ALA A 290 -12.55 1.50 -9.09
C ALA A 290 -11.35 2.40 -9.46
N GLU A 291 -11.57 3.39 -10.31
CA GLU A 291 -10.48 4.23 -10.85
C GLU A 291 -9.65 4.93 -9.76
N ASP A 292 -10.26 5.16 -8.60
CA ASP A 292 -9.64 5.83 -7.43
C ASP A 292 -9.07 4.85 -6.39
N SER A 293 -9.11 3.53 -6.66
CA SER A 293 -8.55 2.54 -5.73
C SER A 293 -7.03 2.62 -5.68
N LEU A 294 -6.47 2.64 -4.47
CA LEU A 294 -5.03 2.52 -4.24
C LEU A 294 -4.45 1.18 -4.75
N ASP A 295 -5.30 0.19 -5.07
CA ASP A 295 -4.84 -1.06 -5.68
C ASP A 295 -4.23 -0.82 -7.08
N ILE A 296 -4.51 0.31 -7.74
CA ILE A 296 -3.90 0.67 -9.01
C ILE A 296 -2.38 0.71 -8.95
N PHE A 297 -1.79 1.12 -7.82
CA PHE A 297 -0.34 1.19 -7.66
C PHE A 297 0.36 -0.18 -7.73
N TYR A 298 -0.36 -1.28 -7.52
CA TYR A 298 0.21 -2.63 -7.64
C TYR A 298 0.10 -3.20 -9.05
N MET A 299 -0.76 -2.63 -9.89
CA MET A 299 -0.95 -3.11 -11.27
C MET A 299 0.24 -2.70 -12.12
N SER A 300 0.73 -3.61 -12.95
CA SER A 300 1.86 -3.33 -13.83
C SER A 300 1.47 -2.42 -15.00
N PRO A 301 2.45 -1.73 -15.63
CA PRO A 301 2.20 -0.86 -16.78
C PRO A 301 1.47 -1.52 -17.95
N GLU A 302 1.79 -2.77 -18.27
CA GLU A 302 1.10 -3.54 -19.31
C GLU A 302 -0.34 -3.89 -18.92
N PHE A 303 -0.62 -4.09 -17.63
CA PHE A 303 -1.99 -4.32 -17.16
C PHE A 303 -2.85 -3.06 -17.30
N ILE A 304 -2.32 -1.89 -16.91
CA ILE A 304 -3.06 -0.61 -16.98
C ILE A 304 -3.28 -0.15 -18.42
N ARG A 305 -2.41 -0.57 -19.35
CA ARG A 305 -2.55 -0.24 -20.79
C ARG A 305 -3.40 -1.24 -21.57
N ASP A 306 -4.06 -2.17 -20.87
CA ASP A 306 -4.83 -3.26 -21.48
C ASP A 306 -4.02 -4.05 -22.53
N GLU A 307 -2.71 -4.21 -22.29
CA GLU A 307 -1.83 -5.04 -23.11
C GLU A 307 -1.88 -6.51 -22.66
N GLU A 308 -1.19 -7.40 -23.37
CA GLU A 308 -1.11 -8.81 -22.98
C GLU A 308 -0.37 -9.00 -21.64
N VAL A 309 -1.10 -9.41 -20.62
CA VAL A 309 -0.59 -9.61 -19.26
C VAL A 309 -0.09 -11.05 -19.07
N SER A 310 1.17 -11.20 -18.67
CA SER A 310 1.80 -12.48 -18.33
C SER A 310 2.50 -12.42 -16.95
N PHE A 311 3.18 -13.50 -16.54
CA PHE A 311 3.80 -13.63 -15.19
C PHE A 311 4.64 -12.45 -14.68
N PRO A 312 5.39 -11.68 -15.49
CA PRO A 312 6.15 -10.54 -14.98
C PRO A 312 5.28 -9.44 -14.34
N CYS A 313 3.95 -9.41 -14.57
CA CYS A 313 3.06 -8.47 -13.88
C CYS A 313 3.08 -8.70 -12.36
N ASP A 314 3.09 -9.96 -11.92
CA ASP A 314 3.08 -10.32 -10.51
C ASP A 314 4.42 -9.98 -9.82
N ILE A 315 5.53 -9.97 -10.57
CA ILE A 315 6.84 -9.49 -10.09
C ILE A 315 6.83 -7.99 -9.85
N PHE A 316 6.15 -7.23 -10.71
CA PHE A 316 5.94 -5.79 -10.50
C PHE A 316 5.14 -5.55 -9.21
N SER A 317 4.01 -6.23 -9.05
CA SER A 317 3.20 -6.13 -7.82
C SER A 317 4.00 -6.51 -6.57
N LEU A 318 4.83 -7.56 -6.63
CA LEU A 318 5.74 -7.94 -5.55
C LEU A 318 6.80 -6.87 -5.27
N GLY A 319 7.28 -6.15 -6.29
CA GLY A 319 8.19 -5.01 -6.14
C GLY A 319 7.53 -3.89 -5.34
N VAL A 320 6.28 -3.54 -5.68
CA VAL A 320 5.50 -2.52 -4.96
C VAL A 320 5.24 -2.96 -3.51
N ILE A 321 4.85 -4.22 -3.30
CA ILE A 321 4.68 -4.81 -1.96
C ILE A 321 5.98 -4.70 -1.15
N THR A 322 7.11 -5.09 -1.73
CA THR A 322 8.42 -5.08 -1.05
C THR A 322 8.84 -3.66 -0.69
N TYR A 323 8.71 -2.71 -1.61
CA TYR A 323 8.95 -1.29 -1.35
C TYR A 323 8.06 -0.78 -0.21
N ARG A 324 6.76 -1.06 -0.29
CA ARG A 324 5.77 -0.57 0.69
C ARG A 324 6.00 -1.13 2.09
N LEU A 325 6.39 -2.40 2.21
CA LEU A 325 6.73 -3.01 3.50
C LEU A 325 7.95 -2.34 4.14
N ILE A 326 8.96 -1.97 3.36
CA ILE A 326 10.21 -1.39 3.86
C ILE A 326 10.05 0.10 4.17
N SER A 327 9.42 0.85 3.26
CA SER A 327 9.31 2.31 3.34
C SER A 327 8.07 2.80 4.08
N GLY A 328 7.01 1.98 4.16
CA GLY A 328 5.68 2.38 4.61
C GLY A 328 4.86 3.17 3.58
N LYS A 329 5.44 3.49 2.42
CA LYS A 329 4.87 4.36 1.39
C LYS A 329 4.72 3.61 0.06
N PHE A 330 3.89 4.15 -0.84
CA PHE A 330 3.94 3.74 -2.23
C PHE A 330 5.18 4.33 -2.92
N PRO A 331 5.69 3.69 -3.98
CA PRO A 331 6.81 4.23 -4.77
C PRO A 331 6.37 5.40 -5.68
N PHE A 332 5.06 5.69 -5.74
CA PHE A 332 4.45 6.81 -6.43
C PHE A 332 3.64 7.64 -5.43
N SER A 333 3.51 8.95 -5.63
CA SER A 333 2.85 9.85 -4.69
C SER A 333 1.33 9.83 -4.82
N ASP A 334 0.83 9.76 -6.06
CA ASP A 334 -0.59 9.71 -6.37
C ASP A 334 -0.89 8.97 -7.69
N VAL A 335 -2.18 8.71 -7.93
CA VAL A 335 -2.65 7.92 -9.08
C VAL A 335 -2.35 8.62 -10.41
N GLN A 336 -2.44 9.95 -10.44
CA GLN A 336 -2.21 10.72 -11.67
C GLN A 336 -0.73 10.70 -12.05
N GLU A 337 0.16 10.88 -11.06
CA GLU A 337 1.60 10.72 -11.23
C GLU A 337 1.90 9.33 -11.79
N TYR A 338 1.35 8.27 -11.20
CA TYR A 338 1.60 6.91 -11.68
C TYR A 338 1.11 6.68 -13.12
N LYS A 339 -0.12 7.11 -13.44
CA LYS A 339 -0.65 7.06 -14.81
C LYS A 339 0.23 7.85 -15.79
N ASN A 340 0.77 8.99 -15.39
CA ASN A 340 1.70 9.78 -16.20
C ASN A 340 3.03 9.05 -16.46
N TYR A 341 3.59 8.37 -15.46
CA TYR A 341 4.79 7.53 -15.64
C TYR A 341 4.55 6.44 -16.69
N ILE A 342 3.39 5.78 -16.61
CA ILE A 342 3.00 4.75 -17.56
C ILE A 342 2.85 5.33 -18.97
N ALA A 343 2.12 6.44 -19.10
CA ALA A 343 1.90 7.09 -20.39
C ALA A 343 3.22 7.55 -21.06
N GLN A 344 4.23 7.90 -20.27
CA GLN A 344 5.54 8.33 -20.75
C GLN A 344 6.53 7.17 -21.00
N GLY A 345 6.16 5.92 -20.70
CA GLY A 345 7.07 4.79 -20.82
C GLY A 345 8.24 4.82 -19.84
N LYS A 346 8.12 5.53 -18.73
CA LYS A 346 9.21 5.72 -17.75
C LYS A 346 9.20 4.63 -16.70
N SER A 347 10.39 4.21 -16.28
CA SER A 347 10.60 3.36 -15.09
C SER A 347 11.09 4.22 -13.93
N LEU A 348 10.79 3.80 -12.70
CA LEU A 348 11.43 4.37 -11.52
C LEU A 348 12.92 4.01 -11.52
N SER A 349 13.78 5.02 -11.47
CA SER A 349 15.21 4.77 -11.37
C SER A 349 15.61 4.40 -9.94
N LYS A 350 16.77 3.75 -9.80
CA LYS A 350 17.42 3.54 -8.50
C LYS A 350 17.46 4.83 -7.66
N ALA A 351 17.82 5.95 -8.28
CA ALA A 351 17.93 7.22 -7.58
C ALA A 351 16.56 7.76 -7.08
N ASP A 352 15.48 7.51 -7.82
CA ASP A 352 14.12 7.91 -7.40
C ASP A 352 13.66 7.11 -6.18
N LEU A 353 13.98 5.81 -6.16
CA LEU A 353 13.68 4.91 -5.04
C LEU A 353 14.49 5.25 -3.79
N GLU A 354 15.77 5.59 -3.94
CA GLU A 354 16.63 5.98 -2.81
C GLU A 354 16.20 7.30 -2.16
N ARG A 355 15.81 8.29 -2.99
CA ARG A 355 15.34 9.61 -2.50
C ARG A 355 13.98 9.53 -1.81
N SER A 356 13.11 8.64 -2.29
CA SER A 356 11.76 8.49 -1.72
C SER A 356 11.78 7.88 -0.31
N SER A 357 12.85 7.16 0.07
CA SER A 357 13.00 6.62 1.42
C SER A 357 14.46 6.29 1.79
N SER A 358 14.92 6.81 2.93
CA SER A 358 16.22 6.47 3.52
C SER A 358 16.34 4.99 3.94
N TYR A 359 15.22 4.27 4.06
CA TYR A 359 15.20 2.84 4.37
C TYR A 359 15.46 1.95 3.14
N ILE A 360 15.41 2.49 1.92
CA ILE A 360 15.61 1.70 0.69
C ILE A 360 17.09 1.69 0.32
N THR A 361 17.88 0.75 0.86
CA THR A 361 19.34 0.71 0.63
C THR A 361 19.71 0.66 -0.87
N PRO A 362 20.94 1.04 -1.28
CA PRO A 362 21.33 1.00 -2.67
C PRO A 362 21.17 -0.38 -3.32
N GLN A 363 21.39 -1.49 -2.61
CA GLN A 363 21.12 -2.83 -3.15
C GLN A 363 19.63 -3.12 -3.30
N ILE A 364 18.79 -2.63 -2.38
CA ILE A 364 17.34 -2.74 -2.49
C ILE A 364 16.83 -1.90 -3.66
N ALA A 365 17.27 -0.64 -3.77
CA ALA A 365 16.89 0.25 -4.86
C ALA A 365 17.26 -0.32 -6.23
N SER A 366 18.49 -0.84 -6.37
CA SER A 366 18.96 -1.43 -7.63
C SER A 366 18.10 -2.65 -8.06
N PHE A 367 17.64 -3.45 -7.10
CA PHE A 367 16.81 -4.60 -7.42
C PHE A 367 15.33 -4.25 -7.63
N LEU A 368 14.81 -3.30 -6.86
CA LEU A 368 13.47 -2.75 -7.05
C LEU A 368 13.33 -2.04 -8.41
N GLU A 369 14.38 -1.38 -8.91
CA GLU A 369 14.41 -0.83 -10.27
C GLU A 369 14.17 -1.92 -11.34
N LEU A 370 14.70 -3.13 -11.14
CA LEU A 370 14.43 -4.27 -12.03
C LEU A 370 13.01 -4.80 -11.85
N MET A 371 12.54 -4.97 -10.62
CA MET A 371 11.18 -5.48 -10.35
C MET A 371 10.09 -4.53 -10.86
N LEU A 372 10.34 -3.22 -10.76
CA LEU A 372 9.43 -2.13 -11.15
C LEU A 372 9.73 -1.60 -12.56
N ALA A 373 10.50 -2.34 -13.36
CA ALA A 373 10.81 -1.97 -14.72
C ALA A 373 9.54 -1.86 -15.58
N PHE A 374 9.47 -0.83 -16.41
CA PHE A 374 8.37 -0.63 -17.34
C PHE A 374 8.24 -1.80 -18.31
N ASP A 375 9.36 -2.22 -18.90
CA ASP A 375 9.45 -3.41 -19.75
C ASP A 375 9.36 -4.71 -18.92
N PRO A 376 8.32 -5.54 -19.12
CA PRO A 376 8.16 -6.83 -18.45
C PRO A 376 9.37 -7.76 -18.60
N GLY A 377 10.07 -7.71 -19.74
CA GLY A 377 11.22 -8.58 -20.05
C GLY A 377 12.47 -8.29 -19.21
N ARG A 378 12.56 -7.10 -18.61
CA ARG A 378 13.66 -6.72 -17.71
C ARG A 378 13.46 -7.19 -16.28
N ARG A 379 12.25 -7.59 -15.92
CA ARG A 379 11.90 -7.98 -14.54
C ARG A 379 12.51 -9.35 -14.21
N PRO A 380 12.98 -9.57 -12.97
CA PRO A 380 13.54 -10.85 -12.58
C PRO A 380 12.48 -11.95 -12.54
N THR A 381 12.91 -13.20 -12.65
CA THR A 381 12.03 -14.34 -12.34
C THR A 381 11.83 -14.48 -10.83
N PRO A 382 10.81 -15.23 -10.36
CA PRO A 382 10.67 -15.51 -8.93
C PRO A 382 11.94 -16.12 -8.30
N SER A 383 12.65 -17.00 -9.03
CA SER A 383 13.94 -17.54 -8.57
C SER A 383 15.01 -16.45 -8.44
N GLY A 384 15.06 -15.51 -9.39
CA GLY A 384 15.97 -14.36 -9.31
C GLY A 384 15.70 -13.47 -8.08
N VAL A 385 14.43 -13.30 -7.69
CA VAL A 385 14.08 -12.61 -6.42
C VAL A 385 14.61 -13.38 -5.21
N LEU A 386 14.47 -14.71 -5.19
CA LEU A 386 14.96 -15.55 -4.09
C LEU A 386 16.49 -15.55 -3.99
N ASP A 387 17.20 -15.52 -5.11
CA ASP A 387 18.66 -15.47 -5.12
C ASP A 387 19.17 -14.10 -4.67
N TRP A 388 18.54 -13.01 -5.13
CA TRP A 388 18.83 -11.67 -4.62
C TRP A 388 18.66 -11.55 -3.10
N LEU A 389 17.59 -12.13 -2.54
CA LEU A 389 17.37 -12.14 -1.09
C LEU A 389 18.48 -12.86 -0.28
N LYS A 390 19.22 -13.79 -0.91
CA LYS A 390 20.38 -14.45 -0.29
C LYS A 390 21.66 -13.63 -0.41
N ASP A 391 21.78 -12.88 -1.50
CA ASP A 391 22.99 -12.17 -1.86
C ASP A 391 23.08 -10.76 -1.26
N ILE A 392 21.97 -10.21 -0.79
CA ILE A 392 21.93 -8.88 -0.16
C ILE A 392 22.80 -8.83 1.11
N TYR A 393 23.66 -7.83 1.21
CA TYR A 393 24.67 -7.73 2.29
C TYR A 393 24.84 -6.33 2.89
N ASP A 394 24.18 -5.30 2.35
CA ASP A 394 24.30 -3.93 2.85
C ASP A 394 23.35 -3.61 4.02
N ILE A 395 22.44 -4.52 4.39
CA ILE A 395 21.43 -4.29 5.44
C ILE A 395 22.05 -3.93 6.79
N LYS A 396 23.11 -4.64 7.20
CA LYS A 396 23.78 -4.35 8.48
C LYS A 396 24.47 -2.99 8.45
N LEU A 397 25.14 -2.64 7.35
CA LEU A 397 25.72 -1.31 7.17
C LEU A 397 24.65 -0.23 7.37
N TRP A 398 23.52 -0.35 6.67
CA TRP A 398 22.46 0.65 6.76
C TRP A 398 21.72 0.67 8.09
N HIS A 399 21.71 -0.44 8.84
CA HIS A 399 21.26 -0.42 10.23
C HIS A 399 22.12 0.54 11.07
N TYR A 400 23.44 0.39 11.05
CA TYR A 400 24.34 1.31 11.77
C TYR A 400 24.21 2.76 11.28
N VAL A 401 24.15 2.97 9.96
CA VAL A 401 24.04 4.33 9.38
C VAL A 401 22.76 5.05 9.82
N LEU A 402 21.63 4.34 9.83
CA LEU A 402 20.34 4.92 10.19
C LEU A 402 20.14 5.08 11.71
N ASN A 403 20.83 4.29 12.54
CA ASN A 403 20.66 4.26 14.00
C ASN A 403 21.92 4.70 14.79
N MET A 404 22.92 5.29 14.14
CA MET A 404 24.23 5.62 14.76
C MET A 404 24.15 6.45 16.06
N HIS A 405 23.15 7.34 16.21
CA HIS A 405 22.98 8.13 17.43
C HIS A 405 22.50 7.28 18.62
N GLU A 406 21.68 6.26 18.35
CA GLU A 406 21.22 5.34 19.39
C GLU A 406 22.34 4.36 19.78
N GLU A 407 23.17 3.98 18.81
CA GLU A 407 24.24 3.00 19.02
C GLU A 407 25.55 3.61 19.55
N ASN A 408 25.71 4.95 19.48
CA ASN A 408 26.98 5.65 19.73
C ASN A 408 28.15 5.09 18.89
N VAL A 409 27.84 4.70 17.65
CA VAL A 409 28.78 4.09 16.72
C VAL A 409 28.82 4.90 15.43
N PHE A 410 30.01 5.40 15.05
CA PHE A 410 30.16 6.31 13.90
C PHE A 410 31.00 5.74 12.75
N PHE A 411 31.76 4.66 13.00
CA PHE A 411 32.69 4.10 12.02
C PHE A 411 32.66 2.57 12.05
N GLY A 412 32.95 1.94 10.92
CA GLY A 412 33.11 0.50 10.87
C GLY A 412 33.75 -0.03 9.59
N LEU A 413 34.14 -1.30 9.64
CA LEU A 413 34.59 -2.07 8.50
C LEU A 413 33.50 -3.04 8.09
N GLN A 414 33.07 -2.99 6.83
CA GLN A 414 32.18 -3.97 6.26
C GLN A 414 32.97 -5.07 5.56
N VAL A 415 32.61 -6.33 5.81
CA VAL A 415 33.11 -7.46 5.05
C VAL A 415 32.41 -7.52 3.69
N ILE A 416 33.13 -7.22 2.61
CA ILE A 416 32.60 -7.22 1.24
C ILE A 416 32.65 -8.62 0.62
N SER A 417 33.72 -9.37 0.91
CA SER A 417 33.88 -10.77 0.54
C SER A 417 34.82 -11.46 1.51
N SER A 418 34.63 -12.76 1.74
CA SER A 418 35.49 -13.59 2.58
C SER A 418 35.36 -15.07 2.20
N VAL A 419 36.35 -15.88 2.58
CA VAL A 419 36.33 -17.34 2.43
C VAL A 419 35.23 -17.98 3.29
N LYS A 420 34.85 -17.34 4.39
CA LYS A 420 33.73 -17.76 5.26
C LYS A 420 32.47 -16.96 4.95
N PRO A 421 31.27 -17.49 5.27
CA PRO A 421 29.99 -16.82 5.03
C PRO A 421 29.73 -15.71 6.06
N ILE A 422 30.63 -14.72 6.13
CA ILE A 422 30.55 -13.54 7.01
C ILE A 422 30.41 -12.24 6.19
N ARG A 423 29.97 -12.36 4.93
CA ARG A 423 29.72 -11.20 4.06
C ARG A 423 28.65 -10.29 4.68
N GLY A 424 28.86 -8.98 4.60
CA GLY A 424 27.97 -7.97 5.15
C GLY A 424 28.11 -7.74 6.65
N GLU A 425 28.92 -8.53 7.37
CA GLU A 425 29.25 -8.23 8.76
C GLU A 425 29.94 -6.88 8.90
N ILE A 426 29.66 -6.20 10.02
CA ILE A 426 30.21 -4.89 10.36
C ILE A 426 31.07 -5.04 11.61
N CYS A 427 32.34 -4.68 11.51
CA CYS A 427 33.24 -4.53 12.64
C CYS A 427 33.32 -3.06 13.02
N VAL A 428 32.76 -2.70 14.16
CA VAL A 428 32.73 -1.31 14.65
C VAL A 428 34.14 -0.82 15.01
N ILE A 429 34.45 0.43 14.65
CA ILE A 429 35.68 1.12 15.03
C ILE A 429 35.33 2.33 15.87
N GLN A 430 36.12 2.57 16.92
CA GLN A 430 35.96 3.72 17.81
C GLN A 430 36.89 4.86 17.39
N ASN A 431 36.39 6.09 17.44
CA ASN A 431 37.22 7.27 17.22
C ASN A 431 38.28 7.42 18.32
N ASN A 432 39.42 8.02 17.97
CA ASN A 432 40.60 8.19 18.82
C ASN A 432 41.12 6.87 19.41
N LYS A 433 41.00 5.78 18.63
CA LYS A 433 41.51 4.47 18.99
C LYS A 433 42.24 3.82 17.82
N THR A 434 43.15 2.92 18.19
CA THR A 434 43.80 1.98 17.30
C THR A 434 43.18 0.61 17.52
N SER A 435 42.94 -0.12 16.43
CA SER A 435 42.47 -1.50 16.47
C SER A 435 43.31 -2.34 15.53
N ILE A 436 43.74 -3.51 15.99
CA ILE A 436 44.47 -4.48 15.18
C ILE A 436 43.46 -5.42 14.54
N ILE A 437 43.64 -5.67 13.24
CA ILE A 437 42.81 -6.56 12.43
C ILE A 437 43.64 -7.79 12.09
N GLY A 438 43.05 -8.97 12.27
CA GLY A 438 43.71 -10.23 11.97
C GLY A 438 42.90 -11.44 12.43
N ARG A 439 43.43 -12.65 12.24
CA ARG A 439 42.75 -13.89 12.66
C ARG A 439 42.75 -14.14 14.17
N SER A 440 43.45 -13.29 14.94
CA SER A 440 43.57 -13.38 16.40
C SER A 440 43.91 -11.99 16.98
N ALA A 441 43.13 -10.99 16.59
CA ALA A 441 43.33 -9.59 16.96
C ALA A 441 42.04 -8.96 17.53
N ASP A 442 42.08 -7.66 17.84
CA ASP A 442 40.94 -6.89 18.36
C ASP A 442 39.72 -7.03 17.44
N ILE A 443 39.94 -6.80 16.14
CA ILE A 443 38.98 -7.09 15.07
C ILE A 443 39.37 -8.45 14.48
N ASN A 444 38.70 -9.48 14.98
CA ASN A 444 38.95 -10.85 14.59
C ASN A 444 38.20 -11.21 13.29
N ILE A 445 38.95 -11.58 12.25
CA ILE A 445 38.40 -12.10 10.98
C ILE A 445 38.65 -13.62 10.91
N PRO A 446 37.65 -14.46 11.22
CA PRO A 446 37.86 -15.89 11.35
C PRO A 446 37.93 -16.62 10.01
N GLY A 447 38.76 -17.67 9.95
CA GLY A 447 38.67 -18.73 8.93
C GLY A 447 39.47 -18.49 7.64
N ASP A 448 40.10 -17.34 7.48
CA ASP A 448 41.07 -17.10 6.41
C ASP A 448 42.50 -17.29 6.94
N PHE A 449 43.11 -18.43 6.61
CA PHE A 449 44.46 -18.77 7.08
C PHE A 449 45.57 -17.93 6.43
N ARG A 450 45.24 -17.18 5.36
CA ARG A 450 46.16 -16.25 4.71
C ARG A 450 46.21 -14.90 5.43
N ILE A 451 45.29 -14.65 6.36
CA ILE A 451 45.34 -13.52 7.28
C ILE A 451 46.28 -13.87 8.46
N SER A 452 47.17 -12.95 8.78
CA SER A 452 48.11 -13.07 9.90
C SER A 452 47.38 -12.88 11.23
N ARG A 453 47.92 -13.37 12.35
CA ARG A 453 47.27 -13.21 13.68
C ARG A 453 46.99 -11.76 14.00
N GLN A 454 47.99 -10.93 13.77
CA GLN A 454 47.92 -9.48 13.68
C GLN A 454 48.40 -9.15 12.26
N HIS A 455 47.55 -8.61 11.41
CA HIS A 455 47.83 -8.46 9.98
C HIS A 455 48.01 -6.99 9.61
N THR A 456 47.04 -6.17 9.99
CA THR A 456 47.07 -4.72 9.79
C THR A 456 46.52 -4.04 11.02
N LYS A 457 46.89 -2.79 11.25
CA LYS A 457 46.23 -1.94 12.25
C LYS A 457 45.52 -0.79 11.55
N ILE A 458 44.40 -0.40 12.13
CA ILE A 458 43.66 0.79 11.74
C ILE A 458 43.68 1.77 12.91
N THR A 459 44.13 2.99 12.64
CA THR A 459 44.15 4.08 13.62
C THR A 459 43.21 5.17 13.14
N LEU A 460 42.24 5.52 13.98
CA LEU A 460 41.29 6.58 13.71
C LEU A 460 41.51 7.70 14.73
N ASP A 461 41.91 8.88 14.26
CA ASP A 461 42.11 10.07 15.10
C ASP A 461 41.43 11.27 14.46
N ASN A 462 40.51 11.92 15.19
CA ASN A 462 39.75 13.08 14.72
C ASN A 462 39.13 12.90 13.30
N GLY A 463 38.63 11.70 12.99
CA GLY A 463 38.02 11.37 11.69
C GLY A 463 39.01 11.11 10.55
N VAL A 464 40.33 11.16 10.81
CA VAL A 464 41.38 10.73 9.88
C VAL A 464 41.72 9.27 10.16
N CYS A 465 41.57 8.43 9.15
CA CYS A 465 41.80 6.99 9.24
C CYS A 465 43.11 6.61 8.54
N ILE A 466 44.01 5.93 9.26
CA ILE A 466 45.28 5.44 8.76
C ILE A 466 45.28 3.91 8.87
N LEU A 467 45.61 3.23 7.77
CA LEU A 467 45.77 1.79 7.67
C LEU A 467 47.25 1.45 7.50
N GLU A 468 47.78 0.57 8.35
CA GLU A 468 49.20 0.18 8.34
C GLU A 468 49.33 -1.34 8.35
N ASP A 469 50.16 -1.89 7.46
CA ASP A 469 50.50 -3.32 7.45
C ASP A 469 51.52 -3.63 8.54
N LEU A 470 51.27 -4.68 9.34
CA LEU A 470 52.12 -5.03 10.47
C LEU A 470 53.21 -6.05 10.10
N GLY A 471 53.75 -5.96 8.89
CA GLY A 471 54.71 -6.95 8.37
C GLY A 471 54.03 -8.29 8.09
N SER A 472 52.82 -8.24 7.54
CA SER A 472 52.00 -9.43 7.33
C SER A 472 52.56 -10.33 6.21
N SER A 473 52.27 -11.63 6.30
CA SER A 473 52.85 -12.62 5.36
C SER A 473 52.40 -12.40 3.91
N ASN A 474 51.16 -11.91 3.71
CA ASN A 474 50.59 -11.70 2.38
C ASN A 474 50.50 -10.21 1.98
N GLY A 475 50.76 -9.29 2.92
CA GLY A 475 50.61 -7.86 2.76
C GLY A 475 49.14 -7.42 2.76
N THR A 476 48.90 -6.23 3.26
CA THR A 476 47.65 -5.48 3.12
C THR A 476 47.66 -4.74 1.78
N LYS A 477 46.56 -4.82 1.02
CA LYS A 477 46.51 -4.25 -0.34
C LYS A 477 45.33 -3.32 -0.57
N ILE A 478 45.55 -2.24 -1.31
CA ILE A 478 44.51 -1.34 -1.84
C ILE A 478 44.70 -1.28 -3.36
N ASP A 479 43.62 -1.45 -4.12
CA ASP A 479 43.64 -1.50 -5.59
C ASP A 479 44.66 -2.50 -6.18
N GLY A 480 44.92 -3.58 -5.45
CA GLY A 480 45.88 -4.63 -5.83
C GLY A 480 47.33 -4.37 -5.40
N GLU A 481 47.67 -3.16 -4.96
CA GLU A 481 49.01 -2.77 -4.53
C GLU A 481 49.21 -2.98 -3.02
N LYS A 482 50.36 -3.53 -2.62
CA LYS A 482 50.73 -3.65 -1.21
C LYS A 482 51.05 -2.27 -0.63
N ILE A 483 50.54 -2.00 0.56
CA ILE A 483 50.85 -0.79 1.31
C ILE A 483 51.69 -1.11 2.55
N SER A 484 52.53 -0.18 2.98
CA SER A 484 53.10 -0.16 4.33
C SER A 484 52.20 0.64 5.27
N GLU A 485 51.82 1.85 4.84
CA GLU A 485 50.91 2.75 5.53
C GLU A 485 50.16 3.58 4.47
N ARG A 486 48.86 3.80 4.66
CA ARG A 486 48.07 4.69 3.81
C ARG A 486 46.93 5.33 4.60
N LYS A 487 46.72 6.63 4.40
CA LYS A 487 45.49 7.30 4.82
C LYS A 487 44.34 6.84 3.92
N ILE A 488 43.25 6.39 4.52
CA ILE A 488 42.08 5.87 3.81
C ILE A 488 40.85 6.75 4.04
N GLU A 489 39.97 6.79 3.05
CA GLU A 489 38.74 7.60 3.05
C GLU A 489 37.49 6.72 3.13
N ASN A 490 36.33 7.34 3.37
CA ASN A 490 35.03 6.65 3.37
C ASN A 490 34.81 5.90 2.04
N GLY A 491 34.48 4.62 2.10
CA GLY A 491 34.30 3.75 0.94
C GLY A 491 35.60 3.08 0.45
N THR A 492 36.75 3.33 1.09
CA THR A 492 38.01 2.66 0.70
C THR A 492 37.94 1.17 1.01
N SER A 493 38.12 0.35 -0.02
CA SER A 493 38.22 -1.11 0.12
C SER A 493 39.68 -1.56 0.13
N PHE A 494 39.98 -2.53 0.98
CA PHE A 494 41.31 -3.13 1.09
C PHE A 494 41.22 -4.65 1.28
N LEU A 495 42.24 -5.36 0.82
CA LEU A 495 42.36 -6.81 0.87
C LEU A 495 43.38 -7.22 1.93
N ILE A 496 42.98 -8.16 2.78
CA ILE A 496 43.86 -8.90 3.70
C ILE A 496 43.64 -10.40 3.51
N GLY A 497 44.70 -11.16 3.25
CA GLY A 497 44.54 -12.58 2.86
C GLY A 497 43.70 -12.71 1.57
N GLU A 498 42.50 -13.28 1.69
CA GLU A 498 41.45 -13.38 0.66
C GLU A 498 40.17 -12.59 1.03
N THR A 499 40.17 -11.88 2.17
CA THR A 499 39.03 -11.13 2.66
C THR A 499 39.13 -9.66 2.25
N VAL A 500 38.06 -9.13 1.63
CA VAL A 500 37.93 -7.71 1.30
C VAL A 500 37.11 -7.01 2.37
N LEU A 501 37.69 -5.96 2.96
CA LEU A 501 37.05 -5.08 3.92
C LEU A 501 36.88 -3.69 3.30
N CYS A 502 35.80 -2.99 3.67
CA CYS A 502 35.56 -1.61 3.27
C CYS A 502 35.36 -0.72 4.49
N PHE A 503 36.08 0.39 4.56
CA PHE A 503 35.94 1.37 5.63
C PHE A 503 34.76 2.32 5.39
N TRP A 504 33.97 2.55 6.44
CA TRP A 504 32.80 3.42 6.41
C TRP A 504 32.81 4.41 7.57
N ASP A 505 32.55 5.67 7.22
CA ASP A 505 32.13 6.74 8.11
C ASP A 505 30.61 6.84 7.97
N PHE A 506 29.88 6.41 9.00
CA PHE A 506 28.43 6.28 8.95
C PHE A 506 27.73 7.63 8.87
N GLN A 507 28.32 8.68 9.44
CA GLN A 507 27.81 10.04 9.34
C GLN A 507 27.95 10.54 7.91
N LYS A 508 29.14 10.44 7.30
CA LYS A 508 29.34 10.84 5.90
C LYS A 508 28.45 10.06 4.95
N LEU A 509 28.28 8.76 5.16
CA LEU A 509 27.42 7.93 4.31
C LEU A 509 25.94 8.32 4.44
N ARG A 510 25.50 8.75 5.63
CA ARG A 510 24.16 9.30 5.85
C ARG A 510 23.99 10.67 5.18
N ASP A 511 24.97 11.55 5.32
CA ASP A 511 24.94 12.93 4.78
C ASP A 511 25.03 12.95 3.25
N GLN A 512 25.62 11.94 2.62
CA GLN A 512 25.57 11.77 1.17
C GLN A 512 24.16 11.45 0.65
N ARG A 513 23.23 11.08 1.54
CA ARG A 513 21.94 10.51 1.19
C ARG A 513 20.74 11.38 1.60
N LEU A 514 20.91 12.21 2.63
CA LEU A 514 19.96 13.24 3.06
C LEU A 514 20.31 14.57 2.39
#